data_AF-A0A151M5U3-F1
#
_entry.id   AF-A0A151M5U3-F1
#
_cell.length_a   1.000
_cell.length_b   1.000
_cell.length_c   1.000
_cell.angle_alpha   90.00
_cell.angle_beta   90.00
_cell.angle_gamma   90.00
#
_symmetry.space_group_name_H-M   'P 1'
#
loop_
_entity.id
_entity.type
_entity.pdbx_description
1 polymer ?
#
loop_
_entity_poly.entity_id
_entity_poly.type
_entity_poly.pdbx_seq_one_letter_code
_entity_poly.pdbx_strand_id
1 'polypeptide(L)'
;MEDIVCCNNELMPTDILRKKNELERNGMMTEGLATSISRALELVVDLRQDRKTNWYSGNIQLVVQADGCWLEFKAGAAKFTVLVWYDQYKKEVKVLKTF
;
A
#
# COMPACT_ATOMS: atom_id res chain seq x y z
N MET A 1 -4.52 -16.03 1.79
CA MET A 1 -5.72 -15.19 1.90
C MET A 1 -5.29 -13.79 1.52
N GLU A 2 -5.98 -13.17 0.58
CA GLU A 2 -5.73 -11.80 0.12
C GLU A 2 -6.84 -10.92 0.65
N ASP A 3 -6.47 -9.81 1.26
CA ASP A 3 -7.42 -8.81 1.72
C ASP A 3 -7.27 -7.56 0.85
N ILE A 4 -8.37 -7.12 0.24
CA ILE A 4 -8.39 -6.07 -0.77
C ILE A 4 -9.20 -4.88 -0.26
N VAL A 5 -8.55 -3.74 -0.08
CA VAL A 5 -9.25 -2.47 0.16
C VAL A 5 -9.45 -1.76 -1.17
N CYS A 6 -10.70 -1.69 -1.65
CA CYS A 6 -11.06 -0.92 -2.83
C CYS A 6 -11.37 0.54 -2.44
N CYS A 7 -10.66 1.48 -3.04
CA CYS A 7 -10.93 2.91 -2.91
C CYS A 7 -11.71 3.42 -4.14
N ASN A 8 -12.84 4.12 -3.92
CA ASN A 8 -13.75 4.56 -4.99
C ASN A 8 -13.17 5.67 -5.90
N ASN A 9 -12.24 6.49 -5.38
CA ASN A 9 -11.70 7.66 -6.10
C ASN A 9 -10.17 7.72 -6.03
N GLU A 10 -9.64 7.78 -4.80
CA GLU A 10 -8.21 7.91 -4.49
C GLU A 10 -7.88 7.07 -3.26
N LEU A 11 -6.65 6.58 -3.17
CA LEU A 11 -6.13 6.04 -1.94
C LEU A 11 -5.70 7.19 -1.04
N MET A 12 -6.35 7.26 0.11
CA MET A 12 -6.03 8.25 1.12
C MET A 12 -5.04 7.66 2.12
N PRO A 13 -4.19 8.48 2.76
CA PRO A 13 -3.44 8.07 3.94
C PRO A 13 -4.34 7.42 5.01
N THR A 14 -5.58 7.90 5.14
CA THR A 14 -6.58 7.34 6.05
C THR A 14 -7.03 5.92 5.70
N ASP A 15 -7.00 5.53 4.43
CA ASP A 15 -7.33 4.15 4.03
C ASP A 15 -6.24 3.17 4.47
N ILE A 16 -4.97 3.57 4.32
CA ILE A 16 -3.82 2.80 4.82
C ILE A 16 -3.88 2.69 6.34
N LEU A 17 -4.13 3.80 7.05
CA LEU A 17 -4.25 3.79 8.51
C LEU A 17 -5.44 2.98 9.01
N ARG A 18 -6.58 3.03 8.31
CA ARG A 18 -7.74 2.19 8.61
C ARG A 18 -7.37 0.71 8.49
N LYS A 19 -6.69 0.31 7.41
CA LYS A 19 -6.28 -1.09 7.23
C LYS A 19 -5.24 -1.52 8.25
N LYS A 20 -4.30 -0.65 8.60
CA LYS A 20 -3.34 -0.87 9.69
C LYS A 20 -4.07 -1.20 11.01
N ASN A 21 -5.01 -0.35 11.40
CA ASN A 21 -5.75 -0.53 12.66
C ASN A 21 -6.58 -1.83 12.66
N GLU A 22 -7.14 -2.21 11.51
CA GLU A 22 -7.86 -3.47 11.35
C GLU A 22 -6.93 -4.68 11.55
N LEU A 23 -5.75 -4.68 10.92
CA LEU A 23 -4.74 -5.73 11.06
C LEU A 23 -4.22 -5.83 12.50
N GLU A 24 -4.04 -4.71 13.20
CA GLU A 24 -3.66 -4.67 14.62
C GLU A 24 -4.76 -5.30 15.50
N ARG A 25 -6.03 -4.92 15.29
CA ARG A 25 -7.17 -5.46 16.06
C ARG A 25 -7.35 -6.97 15.85
N ASN A 26 -7.07 -7.46 14.65
CA ASN A 26 -7.20 -8.87 14.31
C ASN A 26 -5.97 -9.70 14.71
N GLY A 27 -4.93 -9.08 15.31
CA GLY A 27 -3.70 -9.77 15.69
C GLY A 27 -2.87 -10.25 14.49
N MET A 28 -3.09 -9.66 13.32
CA MET A 28 -2.44 -10.05 12.05
C MET A 28 -1.24 -9.16 11.72
N MET A 29 -0.93 -8.17 12.56
CA MET A 29 0.17 -7.23 12.32
C MET A 29 1.54 -7.88 12.60
N THR A 30 2.33 -8.11 11.55
CA THR A 30 3.73 -8.54 11.65
C THR A 30 4.67 -7.33 11.57
N GLU A 31 5.94 -7.50 11.95
CA GLU A 31 6.98 -6.47 11.76
C GLU A 31 7.12 -6.08 10.28
N GLY A 32 7.09 -7.08 9.38
CA GLY A 32 7.13 -6.86 7.93
C GLY A 32 5.94 -6.05 7.42
N LEU A 33 4.72 -6.35 7.89
CA LEU A 33 3.52 -5.56 7.57
C LEU A 33 3.64 -4.15 8.13
N ALA A 34 4.02 -3.97 9.39
CA ALA A 34 4.13 -2.66 10.00
C ALA A 34 5.12 -1.76 9.26
N THR A 35 6.26 -2.31 8.85
CA THR A 35 7.28 -1.59 8.09
C THR A 35 6.80 -1.26 6.68
N SER A 36 6.16 -2.23 6.00
CA SER A 36 5.58 -2.03 4.67
C SER A 36 4.47 -0.98 4.68
N ILE A 37 3.59 -1.01 5.69
CA ILE A 37 2.49 -0.04 5.88
C ILE A 37 3.03 1.36 6.13
N SER A 38 4.07 1.48 6.94
CA SER A 38 4.72 2.77 7.20
C SER A 38 5.29 3.34 5.89
N ARG A 39 5.97 2.50 5.10
CA ARG A 39 6.53 2.93 3.82
C ARG A 39 5.45 3.27 2.78
N ALA A 40 4.36 2.51 2.76
CA ALA A 40 3.20 2.79 1.93
C ALA A 40 2.56 4.13 2.27
N LEU A 41 2.43 4.46 3.56
CA LEU A 41 1.87 5.71 4.03
C LEU A 41 2.70 6.91 3.54
N GLU A 42 4.02 6.84 3.69
CA GLU A 42 4.95 7.85 3.17
C GLU A 42 4.79 8.02 1.66
N LEU A 43 4.78 6.91 0.91
CA LEU A 43 4.60 6.95 -0.53
C LEU A 43 3.28 7.61 -0.91
N VAL A 44 2.16 7.27 -0.27
CA VAL A 44 0.88 7.93 -0.57
C VAL A 44 0.92 9.42 -0.25
N VAL A 45 1.57 9.84 0.83
CA VAL A 45 1.73 11.28 1.16
C VAL A 45 2.57 11.99 0.09
N ASP A 46 3.73 11.44 -0.25
CA ASP A 46 4.63 11.97 -1.29
C ASP A 46 3.92 12.05 -2.64
N LEU A 47 3.22 10.96 -2.99
CA LEU A 47 2.52 10.85 -4.25
C LEU A 47 1.42 11.93 -4.36
N ARG A 48 0.79 12.27 -3.23
CA ARG A 48 -0.22 13.33 -3.20
C ARG A 48 0.35 14.74 -3.34
N GLN A 49 1.57 14.96 -2.85
CA GLN A 49 2.22 16.26 -2.96
C GLN A 49 2.70 16.55 -4.39
N ASP A 50 2.99 15.50 -5.17
CA ASP A 50 3.36 15.61 -6.57
C ASP A 50 2.15 15.92 -7.47
N ARG A 51 1.72 17.19 -7.44
CA ARG A 51 0.58 17.72 -8.22
C ARG A 51 0.76 17.64 -9.74
N LYS A 52 1.96 17.30 -10.24
CA LYS A 52 2.22 17.17 -11.69
C LYS A 52 1.71 15.86 -12.25
N THR A 53 1.42 14.89 -11.41
CA THR A 53 1.11 13.54 -11.83
C THR A 53 -0.36 13.28 -11.53
N ASN A 54 -1.17 13.21 -12.60
CA ASN A 54 -2.62 12.94 -12.60
C ASN A 54 -2.93 11.50 -12.12
N TRP A 55 -2.42 11.12 -10.95
CA TRP A 55 -2.57 9.79 -10.33
C TRP A 55 -3.97 9.54 -9.77
N TYR A 56 -4.79 10.59 -9.72
CA TYR A 56 -5.99 10.72 -8.91
C TYR A 56 -7.28 10.17 -9.53
N SER A 57 -7.20 9.20 -10.43
CA SER A 57 -8.40 8.72 -11.14
C SER A 57 -8.36 7.22 -11.38
N GLY A 58 -8.40 6.41 -10.32
CA GLY A 58 -8.45 4.97 -10.51
C GLY A 58 -8.60 4.13 -9.26
N ASN A 59 -9.14 2.92 -9.46
CA ASN A 59 -9.39 1.90 -8.46
C ASN A 59 -8.08 1.45 -7.79
N ILE A 60 -7.72 2.13 -6.70
CA ILE A 60 -6.58 1.72 -5.90
C ILE A 60 -7.02 0.57 -5.01
N GLN A 61 -6.34 -0.56 -5.19
CA GLN A 61 -6.50 -1.78 -4.42
C GLN A 61 -5.30 -1.88 -3.49
N LEU A 62 -5.54 -1.95 -2.18
CA LEU A 62 -4.53 -2.38 -1.22
C LEU A 62 -4.65 -3.89 -1.04
N VAL A 63 -3.70 -4.65 -1.56
CA VAL A 63 -3.67 -6.11 -1.39
C VAL A 63 -2.70 -6.47 -0.27
N VAL A 64 -3.19 -7.20 0.73
CA VAL A 64 -2.39 -7.76 1.82
C VAL A 64 -2.45 -9.28 1.73
N GLN A 65 -1.34 -9.96 1.44
CA GLN A 65 -1.30 -11.43 1.52
C GLN A 65 -1.01 -11.94 2.93
N ALA A 66 -1.45 -13.17 3.17
CA ALA A 66 -1.33 -13.90 4.44
C ALA A 66 0.11 -14.23 4.88
N ASP A 67 1.10 -14.13 4.00
CA ASP A 67 2.53 -14.14 4.39
C ASP A 67 2.98 -12.79 4.97
N GLY A 68 2.11 -11.78 4.92
CA GLY A 68 2.22 -10.53 5.67
C GLY A 68 3.36 -9.64 5.20
N CYS A 69 3.74 -9.70 3.92
CA CYS A 69 4.94 -9.00 3.48
C CYS A 69 4.74 -8.02 2.36
N TRP A 70 3.57 -7.88 1.74
CA TRP A 70 3.42 -6.92 0.64
C TRP A 70 2.11 -6.15 0.63
N LEU A 71 2.19 -4.98 0.00
CA LEU A 71 1.15 -4.01 -0.24
C LEU A 71 1.28 -3.58 -1.70
N GLU A 72 0.23 -3.78 -2.49
CA GLU A 72 0.15 -3.22 -3.84
C GLU A 72 -0.76 -2.00 -3.86
N PHE A 73 -0.49 -1.09 -4.78
CA PHE A 73 -1.27 0.09 -5.09
C PHE A 73 -1.42 0.19 -6.61
N LYS A 74 -2.64 0.38 -7.10
CA LYS A 74 -2.92 0.59 -8.52
C LYS A 74 -3.56 1.95 -8.74
N ALA A 75 -2.87 2.91 -9.34
CA ALA A 75 -3.42 4.24 -9.59
C ALA A 75 -3.82 4.42 -11.06
N GLY A 76 -4.89 5.20 -11.30
CA GLY A 76 -5.41 5.42 -12.66
C GLY A 76 -6.21 4.23 -13.23
N ALA A 77 -6.53 4.29 -14.53
CA ALA A 77 -7.00 3.13 -15.30
C ALA A 77 -5.88 2.09 -15.54
N ALA A 78 -5.24 1.61 -14.46
CA ALA A 78 -4.20 0.59 -14.43
C ALA A 78 -2.86 0.92 -15.12
N LYS A 79 -2.53 2.20 -15.32
CA LYS A 79 -1.23 2.61 -15.91
C LYS A 79 -0.08 2.65 -14.91
N PHE A 80 -0.34 2.56 -13.62
CA PHE A 80 0.71 2.66 -12.62
C PHE A 80 0.47 1.70 -11.47
N THR A 81 1.45 0.83 -11.23
CA THR A 81 1.45 -0.11 -10.11
C THR A 81 2.62 0.18 -9.20
N VAL A 82 2.35 0.35 -7.91
CA VAL A 82 3.39 0.41 -6.88
C VAL A 82 3.25 -0.82 -6.01
N LEU A 83 4.32 -1.59 -5.91
CA LEU A 83 4.41 -2.73 -5.01
C LEU A 83 5.40 -2.36 -3.90
N VAL A 84 4.99 -2.54 -2.66
CA VAL A 84 5.80 -2.34 -1.47
C VAL A 84 5.85 -3.67 -0.73
N TRP A 85 7.03 -4.18 -0.41
CA TRP A 85 7.13 -5.43 0.34
C TRP A 85 8.33 -5.46 1.27
N TYR A 86 8.20 -6.20 2.36
CA TYR A 86 9.29 -6.50 3.28
C TYR A 86 10.03 -7.75 2.83
N ASP A 87 11.30 -7.59 2.46
CA ASP A 87 12.22 -8.68 2.18
C ASP A 87 12.71 -9.24 3.53
N GLN A 88 12.15 -10.38 3.95
CA GLN A 88 12.51 -11.02 5.22
C GLN A 88 13.98 -11.46 5.29
N TYR A 89 14.60 -11.79 4.15
CA TYR A 89 15.99 -12.23 4.10
C TYR A 89 16.95 -11.06 4.28
N LYS A 90 16.61 -9.92 3.71
CA LYS A 90 17.41 -8.69 3.80
C LYS A 90 16.99 -7.75 4.93
N LYS A 91 15.87 -8.06 5.60
CA LYS A 91 15.25 -7.26 6.67
C LYS A 91 15.01 -5.80 6.26
N GLU A 92 14.53 -5.59 5.04
CA GLU A 92 14.33 -4.25 4.49
C GLU A 92 13.05 -4.15 3.64
N VAL A 93 12.51 -2.95 3.50
CA VAL A 93 11.37 -2.70 2.60
C VAL A 93 11.86 -2.37 1.21
N LYS A 94 11.29 -3.06 0.23
CA LYS A 94 11.47 -2.83 -1.20
C LYS A 94 10.25 -2.14 -1.78
N VAL A 95 10.51 -1.35 -2.82
CA VAL A 95 9.49 -0.63 -3.57
C VAL A 95 9.77 -0.85 -5.05
N LEU A 96 8.77 -1.33 -5.78
CA LEU A 96 8.78 -1.44 -7.23
C LEU A 96 7.70 -0.51 -7.78
N LYS A 97 8.06 0.30 -8.77
CA LYS A 97 7.14 1.21 -9.46
C LYS A 97 7.13 0.82 -10.92
N THR A 98 5.97 0.49 -11.46
CA THR A 98 5.78 0.08 -12.85
C THR A 98 4.83 1.07 -13.53
N PHE A 99 5.23 1.60 -14.69
CA PHE A 99 4.52 2.60 -15.50
C PHE A 99 4.08 2.02 -16.84
#